data_AF-A0A844KK43-F1
#
_entry.id   AF-A0A844KK43-F1
#
_cell.length_a   1.000
_cell.length_b   1.000
_cell.length_c   1.000
_cell.angle_alpha   90.00
_cell.angle_beta   90.00
_cell.angle_gamma   90.00
#
_symmetry.space_group_name_H-M   'P 1'
#
loop_
_entity.id
_entity.type
_entity.pdbx_description
1 polymer ?
#
loop_
_entity_poly.entity_id
_entity_poly.type
_entity_poly.pdbx_seq_one_letter_code
_entity_poly.pdbx_strand_id
1 'polypeptide(L)'
;MKGKHRIIVSTKRLKYDFEIRRNLTVIRGDSATGKTTLVDMIREYVNNPSGTPVELTCDKKCYVLEGSLWKEQLSAMQDSIVFIDEGNEFIKTVEFADTIQKTDNYYVIVSRESLPSLPYSVEEIYGIRTSGKYGTLKPCYHEFYRIYGAQTLKKDIKPEVVITEDSNSGYQFFNSVCRQQQLKCETMNGKSNVFHYLNMHKNERILVIADGAAFGSEIDRVMQLIGGKDQVVLYLPESFEWLILKAKVVKSKWADQVLEKPWEYVESKTYFSWERFFTAVLIEETNGSYLAYAKRKLNPAYLNDSVKDSILEQMTKIKLF
;
A
#
# COMPACT_ATOMS: atom_id res chain seq x y z
N MET A 1 -5.51 -14.77 6.78
CA MET A 1 -4.67 -14.14 7.80
C MET A 1 -5.13 -12.71 8.09
N LYS A 2 -5.03 -12.32 9.36
CA LYS A 2 -5.23 -10.97 9.89
C LYS A 2 -4.10 -10.67 10.86
N GLY A 3 -3.82 -9.40 11.08
CA GLY A 3 -2.99 -8.95 12.19
C GLY A 3 -1.66 -8.33 11.77
N LYS A 4 -0.87 -8.07 12.80
CA LYS A 4 0.50 -7.62 12.70
C LYS A 4 1.40 -8.76 13.13
N HIS A 5 2.40 -9.04 12.30
CA HIS A 5 3.32 -10.15 12.53
C HIS A 5 4.72 -9.61 12.57
N ARG A 6 5.40 -9.84 13.70
CA ARG A 6 6.80 -9.49 13.86
C ARG A 6 7.65 -10.68 13.43
N ILE A 7 8.64 -10.42 12.58
CA ILE A 7 9.58 -11.41 12.08
C ILE A 7 10.97 -11.00 12.56
N ILE A 8 11.60 -11.92 13.29
CA ILE A 8 13.00 -11.79 13.69
C ILE A 8 13.76 -12.96 13.08
N VAL A 9 14.73 -12.67 12.22
CA VAL A 9 15.64 -13.69 11.69
C VAL A 9 17.08 -13.26 11.94
N SER A 10 17.86 -14.15 12.56
CA SER A 10 19.20 -13.81 13.00
C SER A 10 20.18 -14.96 12.91
N THR A 11 21.46 -14.60 12.80
CA THR A 11 22.62 -15.44 13.07
C THR A 11 23.46 -14.74 14.15
N LYS A 12 24.63 -15.31 14.49
CA LYS A 12 25.63 -14.63 15.34
C LYS A 12 26.08 -13.26 14.80
N ARG A 13 25.97 -13.01 13.50
CA ARG A 13 26.51 -11.81 12.83
C ARG A 13 25.46 -10.89 12.25
N LEU A 14 24.28 -11.40 11.92
CA LEU A 14 23.24 -10.65 11.21
C LEU A 14 21.94 -10.76 11.99
N LYS A 15 21.18 -9.66 12.08
CA LYS A 15 19.83 -9.69 12.63
C LYS A 15 18.91 -8.79 11.80
N TYR A 16 17.78 -9.34 11.39
CA TYR A 16 16.65 -8.63 10.81
C TYR A 16 15.49 -8.69 11.82
N ASP A 17 14.86 -7.54 12.05
CA ASP A 17 13.75 -7.41 13.00
C ASP A 17 12.76 -6.39 12.45
N PHE A 18 11.61 -6.88 11.99
CA PHE A 18 10.61 -6.05 11.31
C PHE A 18 9.20 -6.56 11.57
N GLU A 19 8.22 -5.70 11.31
CA GLU A 19 6.80 -6.00 11.44
C GLU A 19 6.11 -5.79 10.08
N ILE A 20 5.23 -6.71 9.71
CA ILE A 20 4.32 -6.58 8.57
C ILE A 20 2.87 -6.60 9.04
N ARG A 21 2.00 -5.91 8.31
CA ARG A 21 0.58 -5.71 8.70
C ARG A 21 -0.43 -5.80 7.56
N ARG A 22 0.05 -6.12 6.35
CA ARG A 22 -0.77 -6.31 5.15
C ARG A 22 -0.31 -7.55 4.43
N ASN A 23 -1.20 -8.07 3.59
CA ASN A 23 -0.94 -9.21 2.73
C ASN A 23 0.21 -9.01 1.74
N LEU A 24 0.51 -7.79 1.32
CA LEU A 24 1.62 -7.50 0.41
C LEU A 24 2.61 -6.53 1.06
N THR A 25 3.86 -6.96 1.16
CA THR A 25 5.00 -6.15 1.56
C THR A 25 6.09 -6.28 0.51
N VAL A 26 6.54 -5.16 -0.05
CA VAL A 26 7.60 -5.14 -1.08
C VAL A 26 8.87 -4.58 -0.47
N ILE A 27 9.96 -5.35 -0.56
CA ILE A 27 11.29 -4.91 -0.16
C ILE A 27 12.07 -4.52 -1.41
N ARG A 28 12.36 -3.23 -1.55
CA ARG A 28 13.13 -2.64 -2.65
C ARG A 28 14.49 -2.13 -2.20
N GLY A 29 15.36 -1.87 -3.18
CA GLY A 29 16.64 -1.18 -2.98
C GLY A 29 17.73 -1.74 -3.88
N ASP A 30 18.88 -1.08 -3.90
CA ASP A 30 20.01 -1.43 -4.77
C ASP A 30 20.63 -2.80 -4.44
N SER A 31 21.53 -3.26 -5.31
CA SER A 31 22.27 -4.51 -5.07
C SER A 31 23.01 -4.47 -3.72
N ALA A 32 23.21 -5.64 -3.11
CA ALA A 32 24.02 -5.83 -1.90
C ALA A 32 23.51 -5.12 -0.62
N THR A 33 22.23 -4.76 -0.51
CA THR A 33 21.64 -4.21 0.73
C THR A 33 21.15 -5.27 1.73
N GLY A 34 21.43 -6.55 1.49
CA GLY A 34 21.03 -7.66 2.38
C GLY A 34 19.61 -8.20 2.17
N LYS A 35 18.93 -7.89 1.05
CA LYS A 35 17.59 -8.41 0.73
C LYS A 35 17.59 -9.91 0.40
N THR A 36 18.46 -10.33 -0.53
CA THR A 36 18.62 -11.76 -0.86
C THR A 36 19.08 -12.54 0.37
N THR A 37 20.01 -11.98 1.15
CA THR A 37 20.46 -12.57 2.42
C THR A 37 19.33 -12.81 3.42
N LEU A 38 18.34 -11.91 3.50
CA LEU A 38 17.16 -12.13 4.32
C LEU A 38 16.39 -13.37 3.85
N VAL A 39 16.08 -13.49 2.56
CA VAL A 39 15.34 -14.64 2.03
C VAL A 39 16.15 -15.93 2.15
N ASP A 40 17.46 -15.87 1.94
CA ASP A 40 18.38 -17.00 2.10
C ASP A 40 18.38 -17.53 3.53
N MET A 41 18.44 -16.64 4.54
CA MET A 41 18.37 -17.03 5.95
C MET A 41 17.04 -17.69 6.29
N ILE A 42 15.92 -17.17 5.78
CA ILE A 42 14.61 -17.82 5.95
C ILE A 42 14.60 -19.19 5.27
N ARG A 43 15.14 -19.31 4.04
CA ARG A 43 15.24 -20.58 3.31
C ARG A 43 16.03 -21.62 4.08
N GLU A 44 17.19 -21.22 4.62
CA GLU A 44 18.07 -22.10 5.39
C GLU A 44 17.36 -22.65 6.63
N TYR A 45 16.65 -21.78 7.37
CA TYR A 45 15.86 -22.18 8.52
C TYR A 45 14.71 -23.10 8.15
N VAL A 46 13.93 -22.77 7.13
CA VAL A 46 12.75 -23.56 6.73
C VAL A 46 13.15 -24.96 6.27
N ASN A 47 14.26 -25.10 5.55
CA ASN A 47 14.74 -26.38 5.04
C ASN A 47 15.40 -27.26 6.09
N ASN A 48 16.06 -26.67 7.10
CA ASN A 48 16.75 -27.43 8.15
C ASN A 48 16.74 -26.71 9.51
N PRO A 49 15.58 -26.61 10.20
CA PRO A 49 15.43 -25.80 11.41
C PRO A 49 16.39 -26.16 12.54
N SER A 50 16.80 -27.43 12.66
CA SER A 50 17.69 -27.93 13.71
C SER A 50 19.17 -27.97 13.33
N GLY A 51 19.50 -27.79 12.04
CA GLY A 51 20.87 -27.92 11.53
C GLY A 51 21.48 -26.62 11.01
N THR A 52 20.75 -25.51 11.07
CA THR A 52 21.25 -24.17 10.71
C THR A 52 21.65 -23.36 11.95
N PRO A 53 22.65 -22.47 11.87
CA PRO A 53 22.90 -21.43 12.88
C PRO A 53 21.90 -20.26 12.81
N VAL A 54 20.93 -20.28 11.90
CA VAL A 54 19.87 -19.27 11.79
C VAL A 54 18.79 -19.53 12.84
N GLU A 55 18.37 -18.47 13.52
CA GLU A 55 17.20 -18.46 14.40
C GLU A 55 16.10 -17.63 13.74
N LEU A 56 14.88 -18.17 13.68
CA LEU A 56 13.69 -17.49 13.18
C LEU A 56 12.61 -17.48 14.27
N THR A 57 12.13 -16.28 14.60
CA THR A 57 10.98 -16.08 15.50
C THR A 57 9.88 -15.33 14.74
N CYS A 58 8.71 -15.96 14.68
CA CYS A 58 7.48 -15.38 14.18
C CYS A 58 6.30 -16.12 14.82
N ASP A 59 5.16 -15.44 15.00
CA ASP A 59 3.92 -16.06 15.45
C ASP A 59 3.25 -16.93 14.37
N LYS A 60 3.78 -16.89 13.15
CA LYS A 60 3.25 -17.55 11.95
C LYS A 60 4.32 -18.37 11.27
N LYS A 61 3.90 -19.42 10.56
CA LYS A 61 4.82 -20.21 9.73
C LYS A 61 5.35 -19.34 8.60
N CYS A 62 6.66 -19.40 8.38
CA CYS A 62 7.30 -18.76 7.26
C CYS A 62 7.64 -19.80 6.19
N TYR A 63 7.46 -19.44 4.93
CA TYR A 63 7.84 -20.24 3.77
C TYR A 63 8.67 -19.41 2.81
N VAL A 64 9.50 -20.07 2.00
CA VAL A 64 10.11 -19.47 0.81
C VAL A 64 9.44 -20.10 -0.40
N LEU A 65 8.95 -19.27 -1.32
CA LEU A 65 8.30 -19.72 -2.54
C LEU A 65 9.20 -19.46 -3.73
N GLU A 66 9.56 -20.51 -4.46
CA GLU A 66 10.50 -20.42 -5.58
C GLU A 66 10.30 -21.50 -6.64
N GLY A 67 10.83 -21.24 -7.84
CA GLY A 67 10.84 -22.21 -8.94
C GLY A 67 9.53 -22.33 -9.71
N SER A 68 9.51 -23.26 -10.67
CA SER A 68 8.39 -23.41 -11.62
C SER A 68 7.13 -24.02 -11.01
N LEU A 69 7.27 -24.81 -9.93
CA LEU A 69 6.17 -25.48 -9.22
C LEU A 69 5.63 -24.63 -8.05
N TRP A 70 5.67 -23.30 -8.19
CA TRP A 70 5.25 -22.39 -7.12
C TRP A 70 3.76 -22.52 -6.80
N LYS A 71 2.91 -22.92 -7.75
CA LYS A 71 1.46 -23.07 -7.52
C LYS A 71 1.18 -24.25 -6.58
N GLU A 72 1.83 -25.38 -6.85
CA GLU A 72 1.71 -26.59 -6.03
C GLU A 72 2.22 -26.31 -4.62
N GLN A 73 3.37 -25.65 -4.49
CA GLN A 73 3.89 -25.21 -3.20
C GLN A 73 2.90 -24.30 -2.47
N LEU A 74 2.39 -23.27 -3.14
CA LEU A 74 1.48 -22.30 -2.53
C LEU A 74 0.14 -22.93 -2.11
N SER A 75 -0.33 -23.95 -2.81
CA SER A 75 -1.59 -24.65 -2.48
C SER A 75 -1.58 -25.30 -1.09
N ALA A 76 -0.40 -25.63 -0.57
CA ALA A 76 -0.22 -26.20 0.77
C ALA A 76 -0.01 -25.13 1.87
N MET A 77 0.13 -23.85 1.50
CA MET A 77 0.41 -22.76 2.42
C MET A 77 -0.88 -22.04 2.81
N GLN A 78 -1.19 -22.02 4.11
CA GLN A 78 -2.35 -21.34 4.68
C GLN A 78 -1.95 -20.58 5.94
N ASP A 79 -2.55 -19.40 6.13
CA ASP A 79 -2.35 -18.52 7.28
C ASP A 79 -0.85 -18.34 7.63
N SER A 80 -0.04 -18.08 6.61
CA SER A 80 1.43 -18.08 6.67
C SER A 80 2.06 -16.85 6.03
N ILE A 81 3.36 -16.64 6.29
CA ILE A 81 4.17 -15.59 5.66
C ILE A 81 5.05 -16.21 4.59
N VAL A 82 4.87 -15.78 3.34
CA VAL A 82 5.55 -16.31 2.17
C VAL A 82 6.58 -15.31 1.67
N PHE A 83 7.85 -15.68 1.73
CA PHE A 83 8.97 -14.90 1.23
C PHE A 83 9.30 -15.29 -0.21
N ILE A 84 9.54 -14.29 -1.05
CA ILE A 84 9.86 -14.49 -2.46
C ILE A 84 11.04 -13.60 -2.84
N ASP A 85 12.10 -14.19 -3.38
CA ASP A 85 13.25 -13.45 -3.89
C ASP A 85 13.05 -13.00 -5.34
N GLU A 86 13.76 -11.95 -5.74
CA GLU A 86 13.66 -11.28 -7.04
C GLU A 86 13.92 -12.21 -8.24
N GLY A 87 14.69 -13.29 -8.07
CA GLY A 87 15.00 -14.24 -9.14
C GLY A 87 13.80 -15.02 -9.69
N ASN A 88 12.61 -14.84 -9.11
CA ASN A 88 11.39 -15.53 -9.51
C ASN A 88 10.53 -14.67 -10.44
N GLU A 89 10.71 -14.82 -11.77
CA GLU A 89 9.97 -14.01 -12.76
C GLU A 89 8.43 -14.15 -12.67
N PHE A 90 7.91 -15.23 -12.07
CA PHE A 90 6.46 -15.41 -11.91
C PHE A 90 5.81 -14.27 -11.11
N ILE A 91 6.53 -13.58 -10.22
CA ILE A 91 6.01 -12.48 -9.40
C ILE A 91 5.47 -11.30 -10.22
N LYS A 92 5.92 -11.17 -11.47
CA LYS A 92 5.53 -10.10 -12.40
C LYS A 92 4.26 -10.45 -13.19
N THR A 93 3.78 -11.69 -13.10
CA THR A 93 2.68 -12.17 -13.93
C THR A 93 1.31 -11.81 -13.34
N VAL A 94 0.31 -11.71 -14.22
CA VAL A 94 -1.11 -11.60 -13.81
C VAL A 94 -1.57 -12.88 -13.12
N GLU A 95 -1.08 -14.04 -13.58
CA GLU A 95 -1.41 -15.33 -12.99
C GLU A 95 -1.01 -15.43 -11.51
N PHE A 96 0.18 -14.95 -11.16
CA PHE A 96 0.60 -14.87 -9.77
C PHE A 96 -0.32 -13.96 -8.96
N ALA A 97 -0.60 -12.75 -9.47
CA ALA A 97 -1.50 -11.80 -8.82
C ALA A 97 -2.91 -12.37 -8.58
N ASP A 98 -3.47 -13.09 -9.55
CA ASP A 98 -4.79 -13.73 -9.45
C ASP A 98 -4.81 -14.93 -8.50
N THR A 99 -3.66 -15.58 -8.34
CA THR A 99 -3.53 -16.74 -7.45
C THR A 99 -3.45 -16.30 -6.00
N ILE A 100 -2.55 -15.36 -5.67
CA ILE A 100 -2.36 -14.92 -4.29
C ILE A 100 -3.58 -14.20 -3.72
N GLN A 101 -4.39 -13.57 -4.57
CA GLN A 101 -5.68 -12.96 -4.24
C GLN A 101 -6.70 -13.92 -3.61
N LYS A 102 -6.52 -15.23 -3.81
CA LYS A 102 -7.45 -16.27 -3.33
C LYS A 102 -6.91 -17.00 -2.09
N THR A 103 -5.74 -16.59 -1.60
CA THR A 103 -5.09 -17.18 -0.44
C THR A 103 -5.30 -16.33 0.79
N ASP A 104 -5.02 -16.90 1.95
CA ASP A 104 -5.05 -16.24 3.24
C ASP A 104 -3.65 -15.95 3.79
N ASN A 105 -2.64 -15.83 2.92
CA ASN A 105 -1.23 -15.62 3.30
C ASN A 105 -0.80 -14.14 3.21
N TYR A 106 0.27 -13.81 3.93
CA TYR A 106 1.02 -12.56 3.72
C TYR A 106 2.25 -12.85 2.88
N TYR A 107 2.64 -11.91 2.02
CA TYR A 107 3.70 -12.04 1.05
C TYR A 107 4.74 -10.94 1.25
N VAL A 108 5.99 -11.36 1.45
CA VAL A 108 7.15 -10.48 1.50
C VAL A 108 7.97 -10.70 0.22
N ILE A 109 7.88 -9.75 -0.70
CA ILE A 109 8.45 -9.88 -2.04
C ILE A 109 9.66 -8.95 -2.17
N VAL A 110 10.82 -9.53 -2.43
CA VAL A 110 12.03 -8.78 -2.79
C VAL A 110 12.01 -8.51 -4.29
N SER A 111 12.15 -7.25 -4.68
CA SER A 111 12.24 -6.86 -6.09
C SER A 111 12.96 -5.51 -6.22
N ARG A 112 13.80 -5.32 -7.24
CA ARG A 112 14.30 -3.98 -7.62
C ARG A 112 13.27 -3.25 -8.46
N GLU A 113 12.58 -3.98 -9.32
CA GLU A 113 11.59 -3.45 -10.25
C GLU A 113 10.21 -3.30 -9.62
N SER A 114 9.36 -2.52 -10.30
CA SER A 114 7.95 -2.46 -9.97
C SER A 114 7.19 -3.72 -10.36
N LEU A 115 6.17 -4.05 -9.57
CA LEU A 115 5.30 -5.21 -9.78
C LEU A 115 3.91 -4.71 -10.21
N PRO A 116 3.72 -4.35 -11.50
CA PRO A 116 2.49 -3.68 -11.97
C PRO A 116 1.23 -4.53 -11.85
N SER A 117 1.36 -5.86 -11.84
CA SER A 117 0.23 -6.78 -11.63
C SER A 117 -0.26 -6.80 -10.18
N LEU A 118 0.53 -6.30 -9.22
CA LEU A 118 0.23 -6.37 -7.79
C LEU A 118 -0.25 -5.01 -7.24
N PRO A 119 -1.42 -4.94 -6.60
CA PRO A 119 -1.95 -3.73 -5.98
C PRO A 119 -1.44 -3.58 -4.53
N TYR A 120 -0.13 -3.43 -4.34
CA TYR A 120 0.44 -3.19 -3.02
C TYR A 120 0.38 -1.70 -2.65
N SER A 121 0.31 -1.43 -1.34
CA SER A 121 0.21 -0.08 -0.81
C SER A 121 1.53 0.67 -0.90
N VAL A 122 1.46 1.98 -1.11
CA VAL A 122 2.63 2.86 -1.00
C VAL A 122 3.28 2.84 0.38
N GLU A 123 2.51 2.51 1.43
CA GLU A 123 3.03 2.39 2.80
C GLU A 123 3.73 1.05 3.09
N GLU A 124 3.61 0.07 2.19
CA GLU A 124 4.17 -1.28 2.36
C GLU A 124 5.37 -1.53 1.42
N ILE A 125 6.11 -0.46 1.11
CA ILE A 125 7.33 -0.48 0.32
C ILE A 125 8.51 -0.10 1.21
N TYR A 126 9.41 -1.05 1.43
CA TYR A 126 10.50 -0.90 2.39
C TYR A 126 11.87 -1.06 1.73
N GLY A 127 12.85 -0.32 2.22
CA GLY A 127 14.27 -0.56 1.99
C GLY A 127 14.90 -1.21 3.20
N ILE A 128 16.00 -1.93 3.00
CA ILE A 128 16.84 -2.44 4.08
C ILE A 128 18.04 -1.52 4.24
N ARG A 129 18.28 -1.04 5.47
CA ARG A 129 19.50 -0.36 5.86
C ARG A 129 20.20 -1.10 6.98
N THR A 130 21.52 -1.10 6.96
CA THR A 130 22.33 -1.71 8.02
C THR A 130 22.66 -0.67 9.08
N SER A 131 22.34 -0.95 10.34
CA SER A 131 22.77 -0.22 11.52
C SER A 131 23.83 -1.06 12.29
N GLY A 132 25.05 -0.53 12.41
CA GLY A 132 26.19 -1.20 13.06
C GLY A 132 27.55 -0.91 12.41
N LYS A 133 28.66 -1.04 13.16
CA LYS A 133 30.02 -0.85 12.63
C LYS A 133 30.50 -2.13 11.93
N TYR A 134 30.76 -2.05 10.63
CA TYR A 134 31.55 -3.04 9.89
C TYR A 134 32.88 -3.30 10.64
N GLY A 135 33.22 -4.58 10.87
CA GLY A 135 34.50 -4.98 11.46
C GLY A 135 34.53 -5.16 12.99
N THR A 136 33.38 -5.19 13.68
CA THR A 136 33.30 -5.57 15.10
C THR A 136 32.59 -6.92 15.29
N LEU A 137 32.87 -7.66 16.38
CA LEU A 137 32.21 -8.94 16.72
C LEU A 137 30.72 -8.81 17.10
N LYS A 138 30.12 -7.60 16.98
CA LYS A 138 28.71 -7.35 17.31
C LYS A 138 27.83 -7.65 16.08
N PRO A 139 26.58 -8.12 16.27
CA PRO A 139 25.65 -8.31 15.16
C PRO A 139 25.40 -7.01 14.39
N CYS A 140 25.40 -7.08 13.06
CA CYS A 140 24.88 -6.04 12.18
C CYS A 140 23.35 -6.13 12.17
N TYR A 141 22.70 -5.03 12.56
CA TYR A 141 21.25 -4.93 12.57
C TYR A 141 20.77 -4.42 11.22
N HIS A 142 19.70 -5.03 10.71
CA HIS A 142 19.05 -4.63 9.48
C HIS A 142 17.67 -4.12 9.83
N GLU A 143 17.45 -2.84 9.54
CA GLU A 143 16.18 -2.15 9.77
C GLU A 143 15.48 -1.91 8.46
N PHE A 144 14.16 -2.09 8.48
CA PHE A 144 13.31 -1.74 7.36
C PHE A 144 12.92 -0.27 7.51
N TYR A 145 13.08 0.50 6.44
CA TYR A 145 12.58 1.87 6.38
C TYR A 145 11.61 1.99 5.21
N ARG A 146 10.51 2.71 5.42
CA ARG A 146 9.56 2.96 4.33
C ARG A 146 10.20 3.87 3.29
N ILE A 147 10.16 3.46 2.02
CA ILE A 147 10.67 4.27 0.91
C ILE A 147 9.66 5.36 0.55
N TYR A 148 8.37 5.01 0.62
CA TYR A 148 7.25 5.92 0.36
C TYR A 148 6.27 5.85 1.54
N GLY A 149 5.58 6.95 1.81
CA GLY A 149 4.68 7.07 2.97
C GLY A 149 4.91 8.35 3.75
N ALA A 150 3.82 8.88 4.32
CA ALA A 150 3.72 10.22 4.92
C ALA A 150 4.54 11.28 4.15
N GLN A 151 4.18 11.51 2.88
CA GLN A 151 4.57 12.76 2.22
C GLN A 151 3.96 13.89 3.05
N THR A 152 4.77 14.44 3.95
CA THR A 152 4.44 15.68 4.61
C THR A 152 4.53 16.72 3.52
N LEU A 153 3.39 17.11 2.97
CA LEU A 153 3.30 18.33 2.19
C LEU A 153 3.97 19.42 3.02
N LYS A 154 5.10 19.92 2.51
CA LYS A 154 5.92 20.90 3.25
C LYS A 154 5.35 22.30 3.12
N LYS A 155 4.43 22.52 2.18
CA LYS A 155 3.82 23.81 1.87
C LYS A 155 2.34 23.63 1.53
N ASP A 156 1.55 24.64 1.84
CA ASP A 156 0.21 24.80 1.28
C ASP A 156 0.34 24.98 -0.24
N ILE A 157 -0.42 24.21 -1.02
CA ILE A 157 -0.34 24.25 -2.49
C ILE A 157 -1.74 24.46 -3.05
N LYS A 158 -1.84 25.38 -4.01
CA LYS A 158 -3.05 25.65 -4.80
C LYS A 158 -2.85 25.08 -6.22
N PRO A 159 -3.46 23.92 -6.54
CA PRO A 159 -3.34 23.32 -7.86
C PRO A 159 -4.09 24.13 -8.92
N GLU A 160 -3.63 24.01 -10.18
CA GLU A 160 -4.36 24.46 -11.37
C GLU A 160 -5.26 23.34 -11.91
N VAL A 161 -4.80 22.10 -11.76
CA VAL A 161 -5.53 20.90 -12.21
C VAL A 161 -5.52 19.86 -11.09
N VAL A 162 -6.67 19.23 -10.86
CA VAL A 162 -6.80 18.03 -10.02
C VAL A 162 -7.01 16.82 -10.91
N ILE A 163 -6.16 15.81 -10.78
CA ILE A 163 -6.38 14.52 -11.43
C ILE A 163 -6.69 13.46 -10.39
N THR A 164 -7.63 12.58 -10.71
CA THR A 164 -8.04 11.44 -9.90
C THR A 164 -7.70 10.15 -10.61
N GLU A 165 -7.30 9.12 -9.88
CA GLU A 165 -6.99 7.81 -10.45
C GLU A 165 -8.24 7.03 -10.88
N ASP A 166 -9.23 6.95 -9.98
CA ASP A 166 -10.53 6.31 -10.22
C ASP A 166 -11.45 7.22 -11.07
N SER A 167 -12.50 6.62 -11.65
CA SER A 167 -13.56 7.30 -12.42
C SER A 167 -14.93 7.24 -11.75
N ASN A 168 -15.01 6.64 -10.56
CA ASN A 168 -16.27 6.45 -9.85
C ASN A 168 -16.52 7.52 -8.76
N SER A 169 -17.00 7.12 -7.58
CA SER A 169 -17.44 8.00 -6.50
C SER A 169 -16.41 9.05 -6.07
N GLY A 170 -15.13 8.67 -5.97
CA GLY A 170 -14.04 9.59 -5.66
C GLY A 170 -13.92 10.71 -6.70
N TYR A 171 -13.92 10.36 -7.99
CA TYR A 171 -13.93 11.34 -9.07
C TYR A 171 -15.18 12.24 -9.02
N GLN A 172 -16.37 11.65 -8.82
CA GLN A 172 -17.62 12.42 -8.75
C GLN A 172 -17.60 13.46 -7.63
N PHE A 173 -17.04 13.10 -6.47
CA PHE A 173 -16.83 14.02 -5.36
C PHE A 173 -15.85 15.15 -5.73
N PHE A 174 -14.62 14.81 -6.13
CA PHE A 174 -13.59 15.81 -6.40
C PHE A 174 -13.93 16.70 -7.59
N ASN A 175 -14.60 16.17 -8.62
CA ASN A 175 -15.09 16.96 -9.74
C ASN A 175 -16.17 17.95 -9.29
N SER A 176 -17.06 17.58 -8.36
CA SER A 176 -18.04 18.51 -7.78
C SER A 176 -17.36 19.65 -7.02
N VAL A 177 -16.37 19.33 -6.19
CA VAL A 177 -15.57 20.32 -5.44
C VAL A 177 -14.82 21.26 -6.38
N CYS A 178 -14.15 20.71 -7.39
CA CYS A 178 -13.38 21.51 -8.35
C CYS A 178 -14.27 22.45 -9.18
N ARG A 179 -15.45 21.99 -9.61
CA ARG A 179 -16.42 22.82 -10.35
C ARG A 179 -16.89 24.03 -9.56
N GLN A 180 -17.11 23.89 -8.25
CA GLN A 180 -17.46 25.02 -7.38
C GLN A 180 -16.34 26.06 -7.31
N GLN A 181 -15.09 25.64 -7.47
CA GLN A 181 -13.89 26.49 -7.40
C GLN A 181 -13.31 26.89 -8.77
N GLN A 182 -14.02 26.58 -9.86
CA GLN A 182 -13.54 26.80 -11.24
C GLN A 182 -12.18 26.13 -11.55
N LEU A 183 -11.88 25.01 -10.87
CA LEU A 183 -10.70 24.20 -11.10
C LEU A 183 -10.99 23.08 -12.10
N LYS A 184 -10.00 22.72 -12.92
CA LYS A 184 -10.08 21.59 -13.83
C LYS A 184 -9.94 20.28 -13.04
N CYS A 185 -10.85 19.33 -13.27
CA CYS A 185 -10.79 18.01 -12.66
C CYS A 185 -10.91 16.89 -13.71
N GLU A 186 -9.93 16.00 -13.75
CA GLU A 186 -9.86 14.89 -14.71
C GLU A 186 -9.71 13.54 -14.02
N THR A 187 -10.17 12.48 -14.68
CA THR A 187 -9.96 11.09 -14.26
C THR A 187 -8.96 10.41 -15.18
N MET A 188 -8.04 9.66 -14.58
CA MET A 188 -7.02 8.91 -15.30
C MET A 188 -7.51 7.52 -15.72
N ASN A 189 -8.69 7.07 -15.27
CA ASN A 189 -9.23 5.73 -15.55
C ASN A 189 -8.21 4.62 -15.26
N GLY A 190 -7.50 4.73 -14.13
CA GLY A 190 -6.52 3.77 -13.67
C GLY A 190 -5.13 4.35 -13.42
N LYS A 191 -4.49 3.81 -12.39
CA LYS A 191 -3.17 4.23 -11.88
C LYS A 191 -2.07 4.33 -12.94
N SER A 192 -2.09 3.48 -13.96
CA SER A 192 -1.04 3.45 -14.98
C SER A 192 -1.04 4.69 -15.91
N ASN A 193 -2.13 5.45 -15.97
CA ASN A 193 -2.26 6.64 -16.83
C ASN A 193 -1.76 7.92 -16.14
N VAL A 194 -1.65 7.93 -14.81
CA VAL A 194 -1.15 9.07 -14.03
C VAL A 194 0.24 9.51 -14.53
N PHE A 195 1.16 8.56 -14.69
CA PHE A 195 2.51 8.84 -15.19
C PHE A 195 2.49 9.49 -16.58
N HIS A 196 1.67 8.96 -17.48
CA HIS A 196 1.57 9.46 -18.86
C HIS A 196 1.07 10.91 -18.88
N TYR A 197 0.01 11.21 -18.13
CA TYR A 197 -0.53 12.55 -18.00
C TYR A 197 0.51 13.53 -17.45
N LEU A 198 1.15 13.21 -16.33
CA LEU A 198 2.18 14.06 -15.72
C LEU A 198 3.35 14.34 -16.68
N ASN A 199 3.72 13.37 -17.51
CA ASN A 199 4.80 13.53 -18.49
C ASN A 199 4.41 14.43 -19.66
N MET A 200 3.13 14.54 -20.01
CA MET A 200 2.64 15.47 -21.03
C MET A 200 2.40 16.88 -20.48
N HIS A 201 2.00 17.00 -19.21
CA HIS A 201 1.59 18.25 -18.57
C HIS A 201 2.65 18.82 -17.61
N LYS A 202 3.92 18.84 -18.02
CA LYS A 202 5.07 19.19 -17.17
C LYS A 202 5.08 20.62 -16.60
N ASN A 203 4.25 21.52 -17.14
CA ASN A 203 4.23 22.94 -16.79
C ASN A 203 3.04 23.34 -15.89
N GLU A 204 2.12 22.41 -15.63
CA GLU A 204 0.93 22.66 -14.82
C GLU A 204 1.19 22.39 -13.34
N ARG A 205 0.52 23.14 -12.44
CA ARG A 205 0.46 22.75 -11.02
C ARG A 205 -0.62 21.70 -10.82
N ILE A 206 -0.23 20.45 -10.61
CA ILE A 206 -1.14 19.30 -10.59
C ILE A 206 -1.25 18.71 -9.18
N LEU A 207 -2.47 18.55 -8.69
CA LEU A 207 -2.76 17.68 -7.56
C LEU A 207 -3.23 16.32 -8.09
N VAL A 208 -2.50 15.26 -7.75
CA VAL A 208 -2.88 13.88 -8.02
C VAL A 208 -3.55 13.31 -6.78
N ILE A 209 -4.75 12.76 -6.93
CA ILE A 209 -5.46 12.02 -5.89
C ILE A 209 -5.61 10.58 -6.36
N ALA A 210 -5.03 9.63 -5.62
CA ALA A 210 -5.07 8.22 -5.98
C ALA A 210 -5.14 7.31 -4.75
N ASP A 211 -5.67 6.10 -4.92
CA ASP A 211 -5.80 5.12 -3.83
C ASP A 211 -4.42 4.57 -3.44
N GLY A 212 -3.86 5.09 -2.35
CA GLY A 212 -2.57 4.72 -1.80
C GLY A 212 -2.49 3.25 -1.38
N ALA A 213 -3.63 2.59 -1.14
CA ALA A 213 -3.69 1.15 -0.91
C ALA A 213 -3.23 0.31 -2.12
N ALA A 214 -3.27 0.85 -3.34
CA ALA A 214 -2.95 0.14 -4.58
C ALA A 214 -2.00 0.88 -5.54
N PHE A 215 -1.57 2.11 -5.20
CA PHE A 215 -0.69 2.94 -6.03
C PHE A 215 0.81 2.57 -5.94
N GLY A 216 1.18 1.56 -5.16
CA GLY A 216 2.58 1.19 -4.91
C GLY A 216 3.36 0.78 -6.16
N SER A 217 2.70 0.24 -7.19
CA SER A 217 3.34 -0.08 -8.47
C SER A 217 3.75 1.15 -9.27
N GLU A 218 3.14 2.30 -9.00
CA GLU A 218 3.29 3.52 -9.79
C GLU A 218 4.20 4.55 -9.11
N ILE A 219 4.28 4.49 -7.79
CA ILE A 219 4.87 5.57 -6.99
C ILE A 219 6.31 5.87 -7.37
N ASP A 220 7.14 4.86 -7.63
CA ASP A 220 8.56 5.06 -7.93
C ASP A 220 8.75 5.85 -9.23
N ARG A 221 8.15 5.39 -10.33
CA ARG A 221 8.25 6.09 -11.63
C ARG A 221 7.63 7.49 -11.58
N VAL A 222 6.54 7.67 -10.83
CA VAL A 222 5.90 8.98 -10.66
C VAL A 222 6.81 9.90 -9.85
N MET A 223 7.43 9.43 -8.77
CA MET A 223 8.36 10.23 -7.97
C MET A 223 9.61 10.63 -8.75
N GLN A 224 10.16 9.72 -9.56
CA GLN A 224 11.28 10.01 -10.46
C GLN A 224 10.91 11.08 -11.49
N LEU A 225 9.70 11.03 -12.04
CA LEU A 225 9.19 12.03 -12.99
C LEU A 225 9.00 13.41 -12.34
N ILE A 226 8.47 13.44 -11.12
CA ILE A 226 8.28 14.69 -10.36
C ILE A 226 9.64 15.31 -10.02
N GLY A 227 10.66 14.49 -9.72
CA GLY A 227 12.05 14.94 -9.60
C GLY A 227 12.26 16.04 -8.55
N GLY A 228 11.43 16.07 -7.51
CA GLY A 228 11.47 17.11 -6.46
C GLY A 228 10.89 18.47 -6.87
N LYS A 229 10.18 18.56 -8.01
CA LYS A 229 9.46 19.78 -8.40
C LYS A 229 8.24 19.99 -7.51
N ASP A 230 8.10 21.21 -6.98
CA ASP A 230 6.95 21.64 -6.17
C ASP A 230 5.64 21.77 -6.99
N GLN A 231 5.66 21.55 -8.31
CA GLN A 231 4.50 21.68 -9.21
C GLN A 231 3.51 20.52 -9.10
N VAL A 232 3.97 19.32 -8.76
CA VAL A 232 3.11 18.13 -8.68
C VAL A 232 3.02 17.67 -7.24
N VAL A 233 1.80 17.52 -6.76
CA VAL A 233 1.47 17.04 -5.42
C VAL A 233 0.79 15.69 -5.52
N LEU A 234 1.26 14.72 -4.74
CA LEU A 234 0.58 13.44 -4.58
C LEU A 234 -0.19 13.43 -3.26
N TYR A 235 -1.50 13.22 -3.34
CA TYR A 235 -2.35 12.87 -2.22
C TYR A 235 -2.80 11.42 -2.36
N LEU A 236 -2.28 10.58 -1.46
CA LEU A 236 -2.43 9.14 -1.51
C LEU A 236 -3.12 8.62 -0.24
N PRO A 237 -4.42 8.94 -0.03
CA PRO A 237 -5.19 8.33 1.07
C PRO A 237 -5.28 6.81 0.87
N GLU A 238 -5.70 6.05 1.88
CA GLU A 238 -5.93 4.61 1.68
C GLU A 238 -6.91 4.35 0.53
N SER A 239 -8.05 5.04 0.58
CA SER A 239 -9.00 5.18 -0.51
C SER A 239 -9.94 6.35 -0.25
N PHE A 240 -10.83 6.65 -1.20
CA PHE A 240 -11.91 7.60 -0.98
C PHE A 240 -12.89 7.18 0.12
N GLU A 241 -13.23 5.89 0.22
CA GLU A 241 -14.14 5.37 1.26
C GLU A 241 -13.54 5.51 2.65
N TRP A 242 -12.24 5.26 2.76
CA TRP A 242 -11.51 5.52 3.99
C TRP A 242 -11.58 7.00 4.40
N LEU A 243 -11.51 7.94 3.44
CA LEU A 243 -11.67 9.37 3.74
C LEU A 243 -13.06 9.70 4.27
N ILE A 244 -14.11 9.15 3.67
CA ILE A 244 -15.49 9.34 4.14
C ILE A 244 -15.65 8.86 5.59
N LEU A 245 -15.15 7.65 5.87
CA LEU A 245 -15.22 7.07 7.23
C LEU A 245 -14.41 7.93 8.21
N LYS A 246 -13.19 8.32 7.84
CA LYS A 246 -12.31 9.15 8.67
C LYS A 246 -12.90 10.54 8.95
N ALA A 247 -13.61 11.11 8.00
CA ALA A 247 -14.33 12.37 8.13
C ALA A 247 -15.55 12.30 9.06
N LYS A 248 -15.89 11.10 9.57
CA LYS A 248 -17.04 10.86 10.46
C LYS A 248 -18.37 11.34 9.89
N VAL A 249 -18.49 11.33 8.55
CA VAL A 249 -19.76 11.56 7.83
C VAL A 249 -20.79 10.53 8.28
N VAL A 250 -20.33 9.30 8.53
CA VAL A 250 -21.11 8.21 9.11
C VAL A 250 -20.66 8.05 10.57
N LYS A 251 -21.56 8.33 11.51
CA LYS A 251 -21.26 8.20 12.95
C LYS A 251 -21.39 6.74 13.37
N SER A 252 -20.27 6.02 13.37
CA SER A 252 -20.22 4.61 13.74
C SER A 252 -19.04 4.30 14.64
N LYS A 253 -19.32 3.68 15.80
CA LYS A 253 -18.28 3.18 16.69
C LYS A 253 -17.47 2.06 16.05
N TRP A 254 -18.12 1.24 15.22
CA TRP A 254 -17.45 0.18 14.47
C TRP A 254 -16.48 0.78 13.44
N ALA A 255 -16.92 1.78 12.66
CA ALA A 255 -16.05 2.50 11.74
C ALA A 255 -14.83 3.10 12.44
N ASP A 256 -15.03 3.75 13.60
CA ASP A 256 -13.93 4.33 14.38
C ASP A 256 -12.91 3.25 14.82
N GLN A 257 -13.38 2.08 15.28
CA GLN A 257 -12.52 0.97 15.71
C GLN A 257 -11.69 0.40 14.54
N VAL A 258 -12.30 0.19 13.38
CA VAL A 258 -11.59 -0.37 12.22
C VAL A 258 -10.60 0.61 11.61
N LEU A 259 -10.85 1.92 11.72
CA LEU A 259 -9.92 2.95 11.26
C LEU A 259 -8.67 3.04 12.15
N GLU A 260 -8.80 2.78 13.44
CA GLU A 260 -7.68 2.83 14.38
C GLU A 260 -6.70 1.67 14.16
N LYS A 261 -7.23 0.45 13.99
CA LYS A 261 -6.43 -0.79 13.86
C LYS A 261 -6.93 -1.69 12.73
N PRO A 262 -6.88 -1.24 11.46
CA PRO A 262 -7.43 -1.99 10.33
C PRO A 262 -6.85 -3.40 10.20
N TRP A 263 -5.57 -3.59 10.50
CA TRP A 263 -4.92 -4.90 10.43
C TRP A 263 -5.57 -5.98 11.32
N GLU A 264 -6.28 -5.60 12.39
CA GLU A 264 -7.00 -6.57 13.24
C GLU A 264 -8.27 -7.13 12.57
N TYR A 265 -8.79 -6.43 11.55
CA TYR A 265 -10.09 -6.70 10.96
C TYR A 265 -10.01 -7.13 9.49
N VAL A 266 -9.04 -6.64 8.72
CA VAL A 266 -8.89 -6.97 7.29
C VAL A 266 -8.39 -8.40 7.13
N GLU A 267 -9.30 -9.29 6.72
CA GLU A 267 -8.98 -10.68 6.36
C GLU A 267 -8.48 -10.75 4.91
N SER A 268 -7.26 -11.22 4.69
CA SER A 268 -6.60 -11.14 3.37
C SER A 268 -7.25 -11.96 2.25
N LYS A 269 -7.90 -13.08 2.58
CA LYS A 269 -8.62 -13.89 1.59
C LYS A 269 -9.94 -13.26 1.21
N THR A 270 -10.57 -12.54 2.14
CA THR A 270 -11.85 -11.84 1.92
C THR A 270 -11.62 -10.49 1.24
N TYR A 271 -10.63 -9.73 1.70
CA TYR A 271 -10.31 -8.38 1.25
C TYR A 271 -8.83 -8.29 0.89
N PHE A 272 -8.56 -8.42 -0.40
CA PHE A 272 -7.20 -8.35 -0.91
C PHE A 272 -6.55 -6.96 -0.78
N SER A 273 -7.35 -5.91 -0.65
CA SER A 273 -6.88 -4.55 -0.38
C SER A 273 -7.71 -3.92 0.73
N TRP A 274 -7.11 -2.96 1.43
CA TRP A 274 -7.81 -2.18 2.46
C TRP A 274 -8.93 -1.32 1.86
N GLU A 275 -8.79 -0.87 0.61
CA GLU A 275 -9.86 -0.19 -0.13
C GLU A 275 -11.14 -1.05 -0.21
N ARG A 276 -11.01 -2.34 -0.57
CA ARG A 276 -12.16 -3.26 -0.63
C ARG A 276 -12.81 -3.43 0.75
N PHE A 277 -12.00 -3.48 1.81
CA PHE A 277 -12.50 -3.57 3.17
C PHE A 277 -13.25 -2.29 3.59
N PHE A 278 -12.67 -1.11 3.43
CA PHE A 278 -13.32 0.15 3.79
C PHE A 278 -14.56 0.42 2.94
N THR A 279 -14.57 -0.03 1.68
CA THR A 279 -15.77 -0.01 0.85
C THR A 279 -16.89 -0.87 1.45
N ALA A 280 -16.57 -2.10 1.87
CA ALA A 280 -17.56 -2.97 2.50
C ALA A 280 -18.10 -2.38 3.82
N VAL A 281 -17.21 -1.87 4.68
CA VAL A 281 -17.60 -1.20 5.93
C VAL A 281 -18.51 -0.01 5.65
N LEU A 282 -18.16 0.86 4.69
CA LEU A 282 -18.96 2.04 4.39
C LEU A 282 -20.33 1.67 3.81
N ILE A 283 -20.41 0.64 2.95
CA ILE A 283 -21.69 0.16 2.41
C ILE A 283 -22.56 -0.40 3.54
N GLU A 284 -21.99 -1.21 4.43
CA GLU A 284 -22.70 -1.79 5.57
C GLU A 284 -23.25 -0.71 6.51
N GLU A 285 -22.39 0.23 6.92
CA GLU A 285 -22.74 1.29 7.88
C GLU A 285 -23.73 2.32 7.33
N THR A 286 -23.87 2.41 6.00
CA THR A 286 -24.80 3.35 5.36
C THR A 286 -26.04 2.68 4.79
N ASN A 287 -26.14 1.35 4.88
CA ASN A 287 -27.24 0.60 4.29
C ASN A 287 -28.61 1.05 4.83
N GLY A 288 -29.57 1.29 3.94
CA GLY A 288 -30.90 1.78 4.30
C GLY A 288 -30.97 3.21 4.83
N SER A 289 -29.85 3.94 4.88
CA SER A 289 -29.80 5.34 5.32
C SER A 289 -29.86 6.32 4.14
N TYR A 290 -30.12 7.60 4.43
CA TYR A 290 -30.01 8.68 3.43
C TYR A 290 -28.58 8.85 2.88
N LEU A 291 -27.58 8.30 3.56
CA LEU A 291 -26.17 8.28 3.17
C LEU A 291 -25.77 7.00 2.43
N ALA A 292 -26.71 6.13 2.03
CA ALA A 292 -26.39 4.87 1.36
C ALA A 292 -25.30 5.04 0.29
N TYR A 293 -24.17 4.35 0.50
CA TYR A 293 -22.99 4.47 -0.33
C TYR A 293 -23.03 3.47 -1.49
N ALA A 294 -22.59 3.91 -2.67
CA ALA A 294 -22.36 3.05 -3.81
C ALA A 294 -21.09 3.48 -4.54
N LYS A 295 -20.12 2.57 -4.69
CA LYS A 295 -18.81 2.86 -5.31
C LYS A 295 -18.97 3.51 -6.69
N ARG A 296 -19.86 2.97 -7.55
CA ARG A 296 -20.03 3.44 -8.95
C ARG A 296 -20.72 4.79 -9.09
N LYS A 297 -21.63 5.13 -8.18
CA LYS A 297 -22.43 6.36 -8.25
C LYS A 297 -22.62 6.93 -6.86
N LEU A 298 -21.90 8.01 -6.59
CA LEU A 298 -21.95 8.74 -5.33
C LEU A 298 -23.36 9.25 -5.07
N ASN A 299 -23.83 9.01 -3.85
CA ASN A 299 -25.07 9.56 -3.37
C ASN A 299 -24.95 11.11 -3.24
N PRO A 300 -25.89 11.90 -3.79
CA PRO A 300 -25.84 13.36 -3.73
C PRO A 300 -25.71 13.95 -2.32
N ALA A 301 -26.13 13.22 -1.27
CA ALA A 301 -25.94 13.65 0.12
C ALA A 301 -24.47 13.91 0.49
N TYR A 302 -23.52 13.23 -0.17
CA TYR A 302 -22.09 13.46 0.00
C TYR A 302 -21.59 14.77 -0.66
N LEU A 303 -22.43 15.42 -1.46
CA LEU A 303 -22.11 16.67 -2.16
C LEU A 303 -22.61 17.92 -1.42
N ASN A 304 -23.27 17.75 -0.27
CA ASN A 304 -23.65 18.85 0.61
C ASN A 304 -22.40 19.51 1.20
N ASP A 305 -22.42 20.84 1.35
CA ASP A 305 -21.23 21.62 1.74
C ASP A 305 -20.63 21.14 3.06
N SER A 306 -21.44 20.93 4.11
CA SER A 306 -20.95 20.41 5.40
C SER A 306 -20.25 19.04 5.29
N VAL A 307 -20.72 18.16 4.40
CA VAL A 307 -20.11 16.84 4.19
C VAL A 307 -18.82 16.96 3.38
N LYS A 308 -18.83 17.81 2.34
CA LYS A 308 -17.63 18.14 1.56
C LYS A 308 -16.54 18.67 2.46
N ASP A 309 -16.85 19.68 3.28
CA ASP A 309 -15.89 20.31 4.19
C ASP A 309 -15.29 19.28 5.13
N SER A 310 -16.12 18.42 5.75
CA SER A 310 -15.66 17.37 6.65
C SER A 310 -14.67 16.38 5.99
N ILE A 311 -14.90 16.02 4.72
CA ILE A 311 -14.02 15.14 3.94
C ILE A 311 -12.72 15.88 3.55
N LEU A 312 -12.83 17.12 3.10
CA LEU A 312 -11.68 17.92 2.66
C LEU A 312 -10.76 18.31 3.83
N GLU A 313 -11.29 18.49 5.03
CA GLU A 313 -10.49 18.69 6.25
C GLU A 313 -9.55 17.51 6.54
N GLN A 314 -9.86 16.30 6.06
CA GLN A 314 -8.95 15.15 6.18
C GLN A 314 -7.74 15.24 5.24
N MET A 315 -7.80 16.12 4.23
CA MET A 315 -6.72 16.40 3.28
C MET A 315 -5.77 17.46 3.83
N THR A 316 -5.21 17.23 5.01
CA THR A 316 -4.37 18.21 5.71
C THR A 316 -3.27 18.76 4.81
N LYS A 317 -3.12 20.10 4.78
CA LYS A 317 -2.14 20.85 3.97
C LYS A 317 -2.39 20.87 2.44
N ILE A 318 -3.55 20.37 1.99
CA ILE A 318 -4.04 20.60 0.63
C ILE A 318 -5.13 21.65 0.72
N LYS A 319 -4.88 22.82 0.15
CA LYS A 319 -5.89 23.86 0.02
C LYS A 319 -6.42 23.81 -1.41
N LEU A 320 -7.56 23.14 -1.57
CA LEU A 320 -8.33 23.23 -2.81
C LEU A 320 -8.98 24.61 -2.97
N PHE A 321 -9.07 25.39 -1.88
CA PHE A 321 -9.57 26.75 -1.82
C PHE A 321 -8.86 27.55 -0.73
#